data_AF-A0A1X7NV94-F1
#
_entry.id   AF-A0A1X7NV94-F1
#
_cell.length_a   1.000
_cell.length_b   1.000
_cell.length_c   1.000
_cell.angle_alpha   90.00
_cell.angle_beta   90.00
_cell.angle_gamma   90.00
#
_symmetry.space_group_name_H-M   'P 1'
#
loop_
_entity.id
_entity.type
_entity.pdbx_description
1 polymer ?
#
loop_
_entity_poly.entity_id
_entity_poly.type
_entity_poly.pdbx_seq_one_letter_code
_entity_poly.pdbx_strand_id
1 'polypeptide(L)' 'MKCECIKAVNEKLAARNTRLALTITLTQQLDDFPTIATEQIDKGRGKLKAVSMIPTFCPFCGVKCREEG' A
#
# COMPACT_ATOMS: atom_id res chain seq x y z
N MET A 1 3.80 -11.83 -14.64
CA MET A 1 3.33 -10.52 -15.15
C MET A 1 3.57 -9.50 -14.06
N LYS A 2 4.36 -8.47 -14.32
CA LYS A 2 4.67 -7.43 -13.32
C LYS A 2 3.39 -6.64 -12.99
N CYS A 3 3.10 -6.44 -11.71
CA CYS A 3 1.93 -5.69 -11.29
C CYS A 3 2.14 -4.18 -11.54
N GLU A 4 1.46 -3.63 -12.55
CA GLU A 4 1.51 -2.20 -12.89
C GLU A 4 0.31 -1.40 -12.32
N CYS A 5 -0.46 -1.98 -11.40
CA CYS A 5 -1.70 -1.38 -10.91
C CYS A 5 -1.49 -0.05 -10.18
N ILE A 6 -0.37 0.12 -9.46
CA ILE A 6 -0.06 1.39 -8.79
C ILE A 6 0.02 2.52 -9.80
N LYS A 7 0.75 2.31 -10.90
CA LYS A 7 0.89 3.27 -11.99
C LYS A 7 -0.46 3.55 -12.64
N ALA A 8 -1.18 2.51 -13.04
CA ALA A 8 -2.48 2.63 -13.71
C ALA A 8 -3.54 3.34 -12.85
N VAL A 9 -3.55 3.11 -11.53
CA VAL A 9 -4.46 3.81 -10.61
C VAL A 9 -4.05 5.27 -10.46
N ASN A 10 -2.76 5.57 -10.28
CA ASN A 10 -2.29 6.95 -10.17
C ASN A 10 -2.57 7.78 -11.44
N GLU A 11 -2.46 7.19 -12.64
CA GLU A 11 -2.84 7.85 -13.89
C GLU A 11 -4.33 8.26 -13.89
N LYS A 12 -5.21 7.41 -13.36
CA LYS A 12 -6.65 7.72 -13.21
C LYS A 12 -6.93 8.77 -12.12
N LEU A 13 -6.12 8.80 -11.05
CA LEU A 13 -6.27 9.74 -9.94
C LEU A 13 -5.70 11.13 -10.25
N ALA A 14 -4.79 11.25 -11.23
CA ALA A 14 -4.18 12.50 -11.65
C ALA A 14 -5.22 13.57 -12.05
N ALA A 15 -6.30 13.15 -12.74
CA ALA A 15 -7.41 14.04 -13.09
C ALA A 15 -8.12 14.68 -11.88
N ARG A 16 -7.94 14.11 -10.68
CA ARG A 16 -8.51 14.59 -9.42
C ARG A 16 -7.46 15.20 -8.49
N ASN A 17 -6.23 15.42 -8.96
CA ASN A 17 -5.09 15.87 -8.14
C ASN A 17 -4.89 15.01 -6.88
N THR A 18 -5.06 13.69 -7.02
CA THR A 18 -4.88 12.72 -5.93
C THR A 18 -3.92 11.61 -6.37
N ARG A 19 -3.36 10.87 -5.41
CA ARG A 19 -2.49 9.71 -5.64
C ARG A 19 -2.69 8.68 -4.54
N LEU A 20 -2.32 7.42 -4.82
CA LEU A 20 -2.23 6.39 -3.80
C LEU A 20 -1.16 6.74 -2.77
N ALA A 21 -1.46 6.50 -1.49
CA ALA A 21 -0.46 6.46 -0.44
C ALA A 21 0.21 5.07 -0.45
N LEU A 22 1.54 5.05 -0.53
CA LEU A 22 2.34 3.82 -0.55
C LEU A 22 3.24 3.79 0.69
N THR A 23 3.58 2.59 1.16
CA THR A 23 4.58 2.39 2.22
C THR A 23 5.89 2.01 1.56
N ILE A 24 6.93 2.74 1.94
CA ILE A 24 8.31 2.38 1.61
C ILE A 24 8.75 1.35 2.65
N THR A 25 9.21 0.19 2.20
CA THR A 25 9.75 -0.84 3.09
C THR A 25 11.27 -0.88 2.95
N LEU A 26 11.97 -0.65 4.06
CA LEU A 26 13.44 -0.74 4.11
C LEU A 26 13.87 -2.20 4.28
N THR A 27 13.69 -3.03 3.25
CA THR A 27 14.25 -4.39 3.20
C THR A 27 15.52 -4.42 2.35
N GLN A 28 16.14 -5.60 2.18
CA GLN A 28 17.31 -5.75 1.28
C GLN A 28 16.99 -5.28 -0.17
N GLN A 29 15.71 -5.26 -0.55
CA GLN A 29 15.21 -4.59 -1.74
C GLN A 29 14.28 -3.43 -1.32
N LEU A 30 14.54 -2.24 -1.86
CA LEU A 30 13.67 -1.08 -1.70
C LEU A 30 12.52 -1.20 -2.71
N ASP A 31 11.32 -1.44 -2.19
CA ASP A 31 10.12 -1.57 -2.99
C ASP A 31 8.98 -0.71 -2.40
N ASP A 32 8.20 -0.10 -3.28
CA ASP A 32 7.01 0.68 -2.93
C ASP A 32 5.76 -0.20 -3.03
N PHE A 33 5.05 -0.39 -1.91
CA PHE A 33 3.86 -1.24 -1.87
C PHE A 33 2.58 -0.46 -1.54
N PRO A 34 1.42 -0.85 -2.10
CA PRO A 34 0.15 -0.34 -1.63
C PRO A 34 -0.01 -0.70 -0.16
N THR A 35 -0.54 0.22 0.62
CA THR A 35 -0.71 0.03 2.06
C THR A 35 -2.17 -0.13 2.40
N ILE A 36 -2.49 -1.13 3.21
CA ILE A 36 -3.77 -1.22 3.88
C ILE A 36 -3.53 -0.78 5.32
N ALA A 37 -4.16 0.32 5.74
CA ALA A 37 -4.02 0.86 7.08
C ALA A 37 -5.39 0.97 7.75
N THR A 38 -5.43 0.65 9.04
CA THR A 38 -6.62 0.91 9.87
C THR A 38 -6.60 2.35 10.40
N GLU A 39 -7.79 2.91 10.66
CA GLU A 39 -7.90 4.16 11.42
C GLU A 39 -8.08 3.85 12.91
N GLN A 40 -7.39 4.59 13.77
CA GLN A 40 -7.61 4.53 15.21
C GLN A 40 -8.88 5.33 15.58
N ILE A 41 -9.98 4.61 15.86
CA ILE A 41 -11.26 5.21 16.26
C ILE A 41 -11.17 5.78 17.69
N ASP A 42 -10.67 5.00 18.66
CA ASP A 42 -10.49 5.44 20.05
C ASP A 42 -9.08 6.04 20.26
N LYS A 43 -9.02 7.36 20.49
CA LYS A 43 -7.77 8.14 20.53
C LYS A 43 -7.41 8.50 21.98
N GLY A 44 -6.13 8.34 22.35
CA GLY A 44 -5.64 8.72 23.68
C GLY A 44 -4.33 8.05 24.08
N ARG A 45 -3.77 8.47 25.22
CA ARG A 45 -2.57 7.84 25.80
C ARG A 45 -2.91 6.42 26.30
N GLY A 46 -2.06 5.45 26.01
CA GLY A 46 -2.25 4.05 26.40
C GLY A 46 -3.23 3.26 25.53
N LYS A 47 -3.87 3.87 24.54
CA LYS A 47 -4.74 3.17 23.58
C LYS A 47 -3.91 2.46 22.51
N LEU A 48 -4.39 1.31 22.07
CA LEU A 48 -3.80 0.57 20.96
C LEU A 48 -3.75 1.45 19.71
N LYS A 49 -2.62 1.41 19.01
CA LYS A 49 -2.40 2.20 17.79
C LYS A 49 -3.01 1.51 16.58
N ALA A 50 -3.34 2.31 15.57
CA ALA A 50 -3.65 1.81 14.25
C ALA A 50 -2.54 0.91 13.73
N VAL A 51 -2.92 -0.09 12.93
CA VAL A 51 -2.02 -1.08 12.34
C VAL A 51 -2.07 -0.92 10.83
N SER A 52 -0.90 -0.97 10.19
CA SER A 52 -0.76 -1.09 8.75
C SER A 52 -0.25 -2.46 8.37
N MET A 53 -0.61 -2.91 7.17
CA MET A 53 -0.15 -4.17 6.59
C MET A 53 0.25 -3.96 5.13
N ILE A 54 1.29 -4.68 4.73
CA ILE A 54 1.74 -4.78 3.33
C ILE A 54 1.07 -6.01 2.73
N PRO A 55 0.24 -5.86 1.69
CA PRO A 55 -0.47 -6.99 1.12
C PRO A 55 0.47 -7.84 0.26
N THR A 56 0.36 -9.17 0.40
CA THR A 56 1.12 -10.13 -0.40
C THR A 56 0.62 -10.24 -1.84
N PHE A 57 -0.64 -9.86 -2.09
CA PHE A 57 -1.27 -9.78 -3.41
C PHE A 57 -1.78 -8.37 -3.66
N CYS A 58 -1.75 -7.93 -4.92
CA CYS A 58 -2.22 -6.62 -5.31
C CYS A 58 -3.73 -6.51 -5.05
N PRO A 59 -4.20 -5.51 -4.29
CA PRO A 59 -5.63 -5.36 -4.00
C PRO A 59 -6.46 -4.97 -5.23
N PHE A 60 -5.81 -4.59 -6.34
CA PHE A 60 -6.49 -4.18 -7.57
C PHE A 60 -6.62 -5.31 -8.59
N CYS A 61 -5.63 -6.21 -8.71
CA CYS A 61 -5.62 -7.26 -9.73
C CYS A 61 -5.37 -8.68 -9.21
N GLY A 62 -5.11 -8.86 -7.91
CA GLY A 62 -4.89 -10.18 -7.30
C GLY A 62 -3.54 -10.84 -7.63
N VAL A 63 -2.66 -10.18 -8.38
CA VAL A 63 -1.30 -10.69 -8.68
C VAL A 63 -0.39 -10.55 -7.44
N LYS A 64 0.46 -11.54 -7.16
CA LYS A 64 1.42 -11.50 -6.04
C LYS A 64 2.31 -10.26 -6.17
N CYS A 65 2.38 -9.44 -5.12
CA CYS A 65 3.16 -8.19 -5.10
C CYS A 65 4.67 -8.44 -5.12
N ARG A 66 5.10 -9.65 -4.71
CA ARG A 66 6.50 -10.07 -4.64
C ARG A 66 6.68 -11.31 -5.50
N GLU A 67 7.60 -11.28 -6.47
CA GLU A 67 8.18 -12.53 -6.97
C GLU A 67 9.12 -13.04 -5.88
N GLU A 68 9.00 -14.32 -5.53
CA GLU A 68 9.97 -14.98 -4.65
C GLU A 68 11.32 -14.96 -5.38
N GLY A 69 12.17 -14.02 -4.98
CA GLY A 69 13.60 -14.04 -5.26
C GLY A 69 14.33 -14.71 -4.13
#